data_AF-A0AAE9JM32-F1
#
_entry.id   AF-A0AAE9JM32-F1
#
_cell.length_a   1.000
_cell.length_b   1.000
_cell.length_c   1.000
_cell.angle_alpha   90.00
_cell.angle_beta   90.00
_cell.angle_gamma   90.00
#
_symmetry.space_group_name_H-M   'P 1'
#
loop_
_entity.id
_entity.type
_entity.pdbx_description
1 polymer ?
#
loop_
_entity_poly.entity_id
_entity_poly.type
_entity_poly.pdbx_seq_one_letter_code
_entity_poly.pdbx_strand_id
1 'polypeptide(L)'
;MVNRCNKVGVRIIVDIVMNHMVGIGQKSGSGVSSSGSSSFDGTHGVQSFPGVPYSFGDFNNPKCDGDIQGSDYQNSAEHVKNCRLVGLLDLNQASPTVRAKIVAYLNKLIDMGVAGFRHDASKHMWPQDILNILNDVKDLRADLFGSNQRPFAVHEVIDRGGEAVKCADYLGNGRYTNFNFGAAVSSAAKQQSDWRYLANLGPGYGYGNNEDHDVLNFIDNHDNQRDSSPYVVTYKDGQKYNLAVGFMLAWPYGYPRVMSSFAFSYSDQSPPNSGASNDYATTSPTFNPDNTCDSKSGWVCEHRWPAIRQMAKFRSSVQGTAATQIVTDNQRIAFARDEAGFFALNQQGGTWNKNFATTLPAGDYCDHFTGGIDNGKCAGTKVTVRDDQTAYLNVPSNSVIAISLGSKLVPYSPPAVPSGYSTTVIFLKKDTQPGQNLFIRGGTSSSHNGKCSTGPYQQSSDPCAIPIYHNTTVPFVYAEYLSWSQQDNYLDFEGAEIKQGTHDGAAAFGTPLAYSTNDNTAVEYQPYNKYGPGYWMAVLKMDCSKAEQGWFEVKGYESPDIGWEGDIKQGSCTGGVGGSAPFSSINHVAKCGAVNVFTWESASCIVDSA
;
A
#
# COMPACT_ATOMS: atom_id res chain seq x y z
N MET A 1 12.37 -19.57 7.42
CA MET A 1 11.10 -18.82 7.29
C MET A 1 11.12 -17.90 6.06
N VAL A 2 11.95 -16.85 6.03
CA VAL A 2 11.97 -15.81 4.98
C VAL A 2 11.96 -16.38 3.55
N ASN A 3 12.89 -17.30 3.23
CA ASN A 3 12.95 -17.94 1.92
C ASN A 3 11.65 -18.65 1.50
N ARG A 4 10.91 -19.25 2.45
CA ARG A 4 9.64 -19.93 2.14
C ARG A 4 8.54 -18.93 1.82
N CYS A 5 8.46 -17.84 2.59
CA CYS A 5 7.47 -16.78 2.40
C CYS A 5 7.68 -16.08 1.06
N ASN A 6 8.92 -15.69 0.73
CA ASN A 6 9.22 -15.04 -0.56
C ASN A 6 8.85 -15.93 -1.77
N LYS A 7 9.07 -17.25 -1.69
CA LYS A 7 8.69 -18.20 -2.76
C LYS A 7 7.19 -18.26 -3.06
N VAL A 8 6.34 -17.83 -2.12
CA VAL A 8 4.87 -17.81 -2.28
C VAL A 8 4.34 -16.37 -2.35
N GLY A 9 5.21 -15.39 -2.60
CA GLY A 9 4.81 -13.98 -2.71
C GLY A 9 4.47 -13.29 -1.39
N VAL A 10 4.77 -13.91 -0.24
CA VAL A 10 4.56 -13.30 1.08
C VAL A 10 5.85 -12.65 1.54
N ARG A 11 5.84 -11.32 1.68
CA ARG A 11 7.00 -10.54 2.11
C ARG A 11 7.10 -10.44 3.63
N ILE A 12 8.31 -10.37 4.16
CA ILE A 12 8.56 -10.29 5.60
C ILE A 12 9.01 -8.87 5.95
N ILE A 13 8.29 -8.25 6.88
CA ILE A 13 8.66 -6.99 7.52
C ILE A 13 9.07 -7.32 8.96
N VAL A 14 10.28 -6.92 9.36
CA VAL A 14 10.81 -7.23 10.69
C VAL A 14 10.54 -6.08 11.66
N ASP A 15 10.07 -6.39 12.85
CA ASP A 15 10.01 -5.44 13.95
C ASP A 15 11.43 -5.20 14.49
N ILE A 16 11.92 -3.95 14.43
CA ILE A 16 13.27 -3.60 14.82
C ILE A 16 13.24 -2.65 16.01
N VAL A 17 13.99 -3.03 17.05
CA VAL A 17 14.20 -2.23 18.26
C VAL A 17 15.57 -1.60 18.17
N MET A 18 15.62 -0.32 17.79
CA MET A 18 16.85 0.45 17.60
C MET A 18 16.94 1.70 18.49
N ASN A 19 15.88 1.98 19.26
CA ASN A 19 15.85 3.08 20.22
C ASN A 19 16.73 2.79 21.45
N HIS A 20 16.57 1.59 22.02
CA HIS A 20 17.12 1.27 23.33
C HIS A 20 17.69 -0.14 23.40
N MET A 21 18.39 -0.43 24.49
CA MET A 21 18.81 -1.77 24.90
C MET A 21 17.93 -2.26 26.07
N VAL A 22 18.49 -3.00 27.03
CA VAL A 22 17.76 -3.49 28.21
C VAL A 22 17.40 -2.36 29.18
N GLY A 23 16.59 -2.66 30.21
CA GLY A 23 16.31 -1.73 31.29
C GLY A 23 17.55 -1.40 32.12
N ILE A 24 17.64 -0.17 32.62
CA ILE A 24 18.67 0.27 33.56
C ILE A 24 18.72 -0.67 34.77
N GLY A 25 19.92 -1.11 35.14
CA GLY A 25 20.16 -2.08 36.23
C GLY A 25 19.97 -3.55 35.85
N GLN A 26 19.44 -3.88 34.67
CA GLN A 26 19.35 -5.28 34.23
C GLN A 26 20.71 -5.81 33.79
N LYS A 27 21.04 -7.03 34.19
CA LYS A 27 22.30 -7.70 33.82
C LYS A 27 22.09 -9.18 33.55
N SER A 28 22.88 -9.74 32.64
CA SER A 28 22.90 -11.18 32.39
C SER A 28 23.35 -11.95 33.64
N GLY A 29 22.68 -13.05 33.94
CA GLY A 29 22.88 -13.87 35.14
C GLY A 29 21.57 -14.10 35.92
N SER A 30 21.57 -15.03 36.88
CA SER A 30 20.41 -15.30 37.76
C SER A 30 19.06 -15.50 37.04
N GLY A 31 19.07 -16.19 35.88
CA GLY A 31 17.87 -16.41 35.07
C GLY A 31 17.54 -15.31 34.06
N VAL A 32 18.30 -14.21 34.03
CA VAL A 32 18.21 -13.16 33.02
C VAL A 32 19.24 -13.43 31.92
N SER A 33 18.78 -13.50 30.67
CA SER A 33 19.66 -13.73 29.52
C SER A 33 19.15 -13.04 28.25
N SER A 34 20.02 -12.85 27.27
CA SER A 34 19.62 -12.43 25.92
C SER A 34 19.24 -13.65 25.08
N SER A 35 18.42 -13.45 24.04
CA SER A 35 17.98 -14.53 23.14
C SER A 35 19.09 -15.23 22.35
N GLY A 36 20.33 -14.74 22.42
CA GLY A 36 21.53 -15.36 21.85
C GLY A 36 22.63 -15.65 22.89
N SER A 37 22.27 -15.64 24.18
CA SER A 37 23.18 -15.87 25.32
C SER A 37 24.39 -14.92 25.41
N SER A 38 24.36 -13.79 24.71
CA SER A 38 25.31 -12.71 24.90
C SER A 38 25.17 -12.10 26.30
N SER A 39 26.30 -11.82 26.94
CA SER A 39 26.33 -11.11 28.22
C SER A 39 26.00 -9.64 28.02
N PHE A 40 25.42 -9.03 29.05
CA PHE A 40 25.18 -7.59 29.12
C PHE A 40 25.14 -7.13 30.57
N ASP A 41 25.48 -5.87 30.80
CA ASP A 41 25.37 -5.21 32.10
C ASP A 41 24.83 -3.79 31.90
N GLY A 42 23.53 -3.63 32.13
CA GLY A 42 22.82 -2.37 32.06
C GLY A 42 22.92 -1.55 33.35
N THR A 43 23.78 -1.90 34.31
CA THR A 43 23.99 -1.11 35.53
C THR A 43 24.35 0.33 35.18
N HIS A 44 23.77 1.28 35.91
CA HIS A 44 24.08 2.69 35.76
C HIS A 44 25.58 2.95 35.93
N GLY A 45 26.19 3.65 34.98
CA GLY A 45 27.65 3.85 34.92
C GLY A 45 28.45 2.70 34.28
N VAL A 46 27.83 1.55 33.97
CA VAL A 46 28.48 0.40 33.30
C VAL A 46 28.03 0.28 31.84
N GLN A 47 26.75 -0.01 31.61
CA GLN A 47 26.11 -0.09 30.28
C GLN A 47 26.97 -0.79 29.21
N SER A 48 27.31 -2.05 29.46
CA SER A 48 28.19 -2.86 28.62
C SER A 48 27.42 -3.95 27.88
N PHE A 49 27.55 -3.97 26.55
CA PHE A 49 26.88 -4.93 25.65
C PHE A 49 27.89 -5.51 24.66
N PRO A 50 28.81 -6.39 25.10
CA PRO A 50 29.93 -6.89 24.30
C PRO A 50 29.51 -7.65 23.04
N GLY A 51 28.27 -8.17 22.96
CA GLY A 51 27.75 -8.84 21.77
C GLY A 51 27.55 -7.93 20.55
N VAL A 52 27.44 -6.60 20.73
CA VAL A 52 27.27 -5.60 19.66
C VAL A 52 28.50 -4.67 19.54
N PRO A 53 29.55 -4.91 20.31
CA PRO A 53 30.00 -4.12 21.48
C PRO A 53 29.43 -2.68 21.62
N TYR A 54 28.40 -2.46 22.44
CA TYR A 54 28.10 -1.11 22.97
C TYR A 54 28.71 -0.90 24.37
N SER A 55 29.03 0.35 24.67
CA SER A 55 29.62 0.84 25.92
C SER A 55 28.86 2.05 26.44
N PHE A 56 29.18 2.51 27.65
CA PHE A 56 28.57 3.70 28.28
C PHE A 56 28.47 4.93 27.36
N GLY A 57 29.47 5.17 26.49
CA GLY A 57 29.50 6.32 25.58
C GLY A 57 28.55 6.23 24.37
N ASP A 58 27.94 5.07 24.15
CA ASP A 58 27.00 4.82 23.04
C ASP A 58 25.55 5.21 23.39
N PHE A 59 25.29 5.69 24.61
CA PHE A 59 23.97 6.05 25.13
C PHE A 59 23.79 7.56 25.29
N ASN A 60 22.54 8.03 25.32
CA ASN A 60 22.20 9.45 25.46
C ASN A 60 22.40 10.02 26.89
N ASN A 61 23.10 9.33 27.80
CA ASN A 61 23.32 9.80 29.17
C ASN A 61 23.83 11.26 29.26
N PRO A 62 24.74 11.74 28.38
CA PRO A 62 25.19 13.14 28.43
C PRO A 62 24.10 14.16 28.06
N LYS A 63 23.07 13.74 27.31
CA LYS A 63 21.92 14.57 26.94
C LYS A 63 20.82 14.47 28.00
N CYS A 64 20.51 13.26 28.46
CA CYS A 64 19.55 13.00 29.52
C CYS A 64 19.89 11.71 30.27
N ASP A 65 20.16 11.84 31.57
CA ASP A 65 20.45 10.73 32.47
C ASP A 65 19.26 10.45 33.40
N GLY A 66 18.12 10.14 32.80
CA GLY A 66 16.87 9.93 33.52
C GLY A 66 15.76 9.42 32.62
N ASP A 67 14.62 9.14 33.22
CA ASP A 67 13.42 8.67 32.52
C ASP A 67 12.62 9.84 31.96
N ILE A 68 11.95 9.61 30.84
CA ILE A 68 10.93 10.53 30.31
C ILE A 68 9.85 10.71 31.37
N GLN A 69 9.59 11.96 31.75
CA GLN A 69 8.52 12.32 32.68
C GLN A 69 7.20 12.51 31.94
N GLY A 70 6.08 12.31 32.63
CA GLY A 70 4.75 12.47 32.05
C GLY A 70 4.53 13.84 31.41
N SER A 71 5.07 14.91 32.01
CA SER A 71 4.99 16.29 31.50
C SER A 71 5.85 16.56 30.27
N ASP A 72 6.85 15.71 29.99
CA ASP A 72 7.72 15.88 28.83
C ASP A 72 6.96 15.62 27.53
N TYR A 73 5.99 14.69 27.55
CA TYR A 73 5.17 14.40 26.39
C TYR A 73 4.37 15.60 25.88
N GLN A 74 4.00 16.56 26.73
CA GLN A 74 3.33 17.79 26.30
C GLN A 74 4.31 18.94 26.03
N ASN A 75 5.47 18.97 26.68
CA ASN A 75 6.28 20.19 26.76
C ASN A 75 7.72 20.06 26.23
N SER A 76 8.25 18.84 26.02
CA SER A 76 9.66 18.63 25.66
C SER A 76 9.85 17.46 24.70
N ALA A 77 9.84 17.77 23.40
CA ALA A 77 10.21 16.80 22.37
C ALA A 77 11.66 16.31 22.54
N GLU A 78 12.54 17.16 23.08
CA GLU A 78 13.94 16.81 23.36
C GLU A 78 14.05 15.71 24.43
N HIS A 79 13.33 15.83 25.54
CA HIS A 79 13.33 14.80 26.58
C HIS A 79 12.71 13.50 26.06
N VAL A 80 11.59 13.58 25.31
CA VAL A 80 10.95 12.39 24.73
C VAL A 80 11.90 11.62 23.80
N LYS A 81 12.85 12.30 23.14
CA LYS A 81 13.80 11.73 22.16
C LYS A 81 15.20 11.45 22.70
N ASN A 82 15.52 11.82 23.94
CA ASN A 82 16.87 11.65 24.52
C ASN A 82 16.87 11.00 25.92
N CYS A 83 15.74 11.00 26.64
CA CYS A 83 15.61 10.36 27.94
C CYS A 83 15.12 8.92 27.81
N ARG A 84 15.28 8.12 28.87
CA ARG A 84 14.93 6.70 28.88
C ARG A 84 13.42 6.49 28.84
N LEU A 85 12.95 5.75 27.84
CA LEU A 85 11.57 5.27 27.79
C LEU A 85 11.39 4.20 28.88
N VAL A 86 10.67 4.52 29.95
CA VAL A 86 10.39 3.63 31.09
C VAL A 86 11.64 2.91 31.64
N GLY A 87 12.77 3.62 31.70
CA GLY A 87 14.03 3.07 32.21
C GLY A 87 14.84 2.27 31.19
N LEU A 88 14.41 2.16 29.93
CA LEU A 88 15.15 1.49 28.87
C LEU A 88 16.37 2.32 28.45
N LEU A 89 17.53 1.67 28.35
CA LEU A 89 18.80 2.33 28.07
C LEU A 89 18.82 2.92 26.66
N ASP A 90 18.73 4.24 26.57
CA ASP A 90 18.51 5.00 25.34
C ASP A 90 19.79 5.18 24.52
N LEU A 91 19.85 4.57 23.34
CA LEU A 91 21.01 4.62 22.44
C LEU A 91 21.14 6.01 21.82
N ASN A 92 22.37 6.46 21.58
CA ASN A 92 22.62 7.72 20.90
C ASN A 92 22.71 7.51 19.38
N GLN A 93 21.59 7.54 18.67
CA GLN A 93 21.56 7.35 17.21
C GLN A 93 22.22 8.51 16.43
N ALA A 94 22.54 9.63 17.06
CA ALA A 94 23.35 10.68 16.43
C ALA A 94 24.84 10.27 16.31
N SER A 95 25.29 9.27 17.07
CA SER A 95 26.66 8.73 16.98
C SER A 95 26.85 7.94 15.69
N PRO A 96 27.84 8.28 14.84
CA PRO A 96 28.16 7.50 13.64
C PRO A 96 28.46 6.03 13.94
N THR A 97 29.11 5.75 15.07
CA THR A 97 29.42 4.38 15.50
C THR A 97 28.17 3.59 15.86
N VAL A 98 27.18 4.22 16.51
CA VAL A 98 25.91 3.57 16.84
C VAL A 98 25.11 3.31 15.57
N ARG A 99 24.99 4.30 14.67
CA ARG A 99 24.32 4.11 13.38
C ARG A 99 24.95 2.99 12.56
N ALA A 100 26.28 2.94 12.46
CA ALA A 100 26.96 1.89 11.71
C ALA A 100 26.62 0.48 12.21
N LYS A 101 26.49 0.28 13.53
CA LYS A 101 26.09 -1.00 14.13
C LYS A 101 24.62 -1.33 13.83
N ILE A 102 23.72 -0.35 13.91
CA ILE A 102 22.31 -0.51 13.53
C ILE A 102 22.20 -0.87 12.04
N VAL A 103 22.85 -0.11 11.16
CA VAL A 103 22.87 -0.34 9.71
C VAL A 103 23.42 -1.73 9.37
N ALA A 104 24.49 -2.17 10.04
CA ALA A 104 25.03 -3.53 9.85
C ALA A 104 24.01 -4.62 10.22
N TYR A 105 23.25 -4.41 11.31
CA TYR A 105 22.16 -5.31 11.69
C TYR A 105 21.03 -5.34 10.64
N LEU A 106 20.58 -4.18 10.18
CA LEU A 106 19.52 -4.08 9.15
C LEU A 106 19.98 -4.69 7.82
N ASN A 107 21.21 -4.42 7.39
CA ASN A 107 21.77 -4.99 6.17
C ASN A 107 21.86 -6.52 6.23
N LYS A 108 22.13 -7.09 7.41
CA LYS A 108 22.11 -8.54 7.62
C LYS A 108 20.69 -9.13 7.47
N LEU A 109 19.66 -8.41 7.91
CA LEU A 109 18.26 -8.82 7.68
C LEU A 109 17.90 -8.76 6.20
N ILE A 110 18.35 -7.72 5.49
CA ILE A 110 18.16 -7.59 4.03
C ILE A 110 18.81 -8.76 3.29
N ASP A 111 20.03 -9.18 3.68
CA ASP A 111 20.68 -10.37 3.09
C ASP A 111 19.87 -11.66 3.25
N MET A 112 19.14 -11.77 4.37
CA MET A 112 18.22 -12.90 4.61
C MET A 112 16.96 -12.86 3.74
N GLY A 113 16.72 -11.77 3.00
CA GLY A 113 15.57 -11.58 2.12
C GLY A 113 14.37 -10.90 2.79
N VAL A 114 14.59 -10.19 3.90
CA VAL A 114 13.58 -9.31 4.52
C VAL A 114 13.27 -8.15 3.57
N ALA A 115 12.00 -7.75 3.50
CA ALA A 115 11.50 -6.72 2.58
C ALA A 115 11.42 -5.32 3.20
N GLY A 116 11.53 -5.21 4.53
CA GLY A 116 11.38 -3.95 5.23
C GLY A 116 11.31 -4.10 6.74
N PHE A 117 11.01 -2.98 7.42
CA PHE A 117 11.09 -2.84 8.86
C PHE A 117 9.91 -2.07 9.45
N ARG A 118 9.41 -2.53 10.61
CA ARG A 118 8.61 -1.72 11.54
C ARG A 118 9.56 -1.22 12.62
N HIS A 119 9.75 0.08 12.69
CA HIS A 119 10.65 0.74 13.62
C HIS A 119 9.92 1.01 14.93
N ASP A 120 10.23 0.20 15.94
CA ASP A 120 9.76 0.35 17.31
C ASP A 120 10.11 1.73 17.88
N ALA A 121 9.21 2.29 18.69
CA ALA A 121 9.46 3.49 19.48
C ALA A 121 10.05 4.66 18.67
N SER A 122 9.66 4.84 17.41
CA SER A 122 10.22 5.90 16.54
C SER A 122 10.00 7.30 17.11
N LYS A 123 8.90 7.52 17.84
CA LYS A 123 8.62 8.74 18.62
C LYS A 123 9.78 9.17 19.53
N HIS A 124 10.56 8.20 20.01
CA HIS A 124 11.65 8.36 20.97
C HIS A 124 13.02 8.52 20.30
N MET A 125 13.07 8.59 18.98
CA MET A 125 14.28 8.88 18.21
C MET A 125 14.09 10.14 17.37
N TRP A 126 15.20 10.82 17.07
CA TRP A 126 15.19 11.95 16.17
C TRP A 126 14.88 11.50 14.73
N PRO A 127 13.90 12.12 14.03
CA PRO A 127 13.57 11.77 12.65
C PRO A 127 14.78 11.83 11.70
N GLN A 128 15.68 12.80 11.90
CA GLN A 128 16.88 12.91 11.08
C GLN A 128 17.85 11.74 11.29
N ASP A 129 17.98 11.22 12.51
CA ASP A 129 18.84 10.07 12.78
C ASP A 129 18.27 8.79 12.17
N ILE A 130 16.95 8.63 12.23
CA ILE A 130 16.24 7.56 11.51
C ILE A 130 16.48 7.68 10.00
N LEU A 131 16.31 8.86 9.41
CA LEU A 131 16.53 9.09 7.98
C LEU A 131 17.96 8.75 7.56
N ASN A 132 18.95 9.13 8.37
CA ASN A 132 20.35 8.80 8.12
C ASN A 132 20.56 7.27 8.11
N ILE A 133 19.99 6.55 9.08
CA ILE A 133 20.03 5.08 9.10
C ILE A 133 19.35 4.49 7.85
N LEU A 134 18.17 5.01 7.48
CA LEU A 134 17.42 4.57 6.30
C LEU A 134 18.14 4.85 4.99
N ASN A 135 18.94 5.90 4.89
CA ASN A 135 19.77 6.18 3.72
C ASN A 135 21.00 5.27 3.66
N ASP A 136 21.59 4.95 4.82
CA ASP A 136 22.81 4.13 4.91
C ASP A 136 22.57 2.62 4.74
N VAL A 137 21.33 2.13 4.91
CA VAL A 137 21.02 0.73 4.57
C VAL A 137 21.14 0.49 3.07
N LYS A 138 21.49 -0.74 2.69
CA LYS A 138 21.55 -1.12 1.27
C LYS A 138 20.16 -1.34 0.68
N ASP A 139 20.12 -1.40 -0.64
CA ASP A 139 18.95 -1.85 -1.37
C ASP A 139 18.61 -3.32 -1.04
N LEU A 140 17.34 -3.65 -1.18
CA LEU A 140 16.82 -4.99 -1.10
C LEU A 140 17.50 -5.91 -2.12
N ARG A 141 17.46 -7.21 -1.82
CA ARG A 141 17.99 -8.25 -2.69
C ARG A 141 17.33 -8.23 -4.08
N ALA A 142 18.10 -7.85 -5.09
CA ALA A 142 17.62 -7.71 -6.47
C ALA A 142 17.01 -9.00 -7.04
N ASP A 143 17.52 -10.17 -6.64
CA ASP A 143 17.00 -11.47 -7.07
C ASP A 143 15.59 -11.80 -6.52
N LEU A 144 15.15 -11.09 -5.49
CA LEU A 144 13.84 -11.31 -4.85
C LEU A 144 12.85 -10.16 -5.07
N PHE A 145 13.36 -8.95 -5.25
CA PHE A 145 12.59 -7.71 -5.23
C PHE A 145 12.74 -6.86 -6.50
N GLY A 146 13.72 -7.16 -7.36
CA GLY A 146 14.12 -6.28 -8.46
C GLY A 146 15.23 -5.31 -8.06
N SER A 147 15.91 -4.73 -9.06
CA SER A 147 17.06 -3.87 -8.81
C SER A 147 16.66 -2.56 -8.13
N ASN A 148 17.59 -2.03 -7.32
CA ASN A 148 17.50 -0.70 -6.72
C ASN A 148 16.25 -0.47 -5.83
N GLN A 149 15.68 -1.52 -5.25
CA GLN A 149 14.51 -1.40 -4.38
C GLN A 149 14.90 -1.06 -2.94
N ARG A 150 14.29 -0.04 -2.33
CA ARG A 150 14.54 0.31 -0.91
C ARG A 150 13.65 -0.53 0.03
N PRO A 151 14.10 -0.80 1.27
CA PRO A 151 13.27 -1.49 2.26
C PRO A 151 11.99 -0.70 2.59
N PHE A 152 10.85 -1.39 2.70
CA PHE A 152 9.62 -0.79 3.23
C PHE A 152 9.84 -0.35 4.68
N ALA A 153 9.49 0.89 5.03
CA ALA A 153 9.67 1.42 6.37
C ALA A 153 8.33 1.87 6.96
N VAL A 154 8.05 1.44 8.19
CA VAL A 154 6.96 1.99 8.99
C VAL A 154 7.42 2.34 10.41
N HIS A 155 7.05 3.53 10.87
CA HIS A 155 7.48 4.11 12.13
C HIS A 155 6.36 4.04 13.16
N GLU A 156 6.65 3.47 14.33
CA GLU A 156 5.75 3.61 15.45
C GLU A 156 5.86 5.00 16.07
N VAL A 157 4.84 5.82 15.80
CA VAL A 157 4.69 7.14 16.40
C VAL A 157 3.30 7.24 17.01
N ILE A 158 3.22 7.06 18.32
CA ILE A 158 1.96 7.24 19.05
C ILE A 158 1.76 8.74 19.25
N ASP A 159 0.94 9.36 18.42
CA ASP A 159 0.52 10.76 18.56
C ASP A 159 -0.99 10.88 18.34
N ARG A 160 -1.70 11.11 19.43
CA ARG A 160 -3.17 11.26 19.47
C ARG A 160 -3.60 12.72 19.66
N GLY A 161 -2.69 13.66 19.43
CA GLY A 161 -2.89 15.10 19.62
C GLY A 161 -2.42 15.60 20.99
N GLY A 162 -2.07 16.89 21.06
CA GLY A 162 -1.68 17.56 22.31
C GLY A 162 -0.27 17.25 22.84
N GLU A 163 0.54 16.48 22.11
CA GLU A 163 1.90 16.12 22.50
C GLU A 163 2.97 16.94 21.76
N ALA A 164 4.19 17.01 22.31
CA ALA A 164 5.31 17.78 21.76
C ALA A 164 5.94 17.14 20.51
N VAL A 165 5.87 15.81 20.39
CA VAL A 165 6.34 15.07 19.20
C VAL A 165 5.15 14.77 18.30
N LYS A 166 5.31 14.99 16.99
CA LYS A 166 4.22 14.90 16.01
C LYS A 166 4.43 13.77 15.02
N CYS A 167 3.36 13.10 14.57
CA CYS A 167 3.47 12.21 13.39
C CYS A 167 4.06 12.94 12.18
N ALA A 168 3.73 14.23 12.01
CA ALA A 168 4.22 15.07 10.93
C ALA A 168 5.76 15.21 10.92
N ASP A 169 6.44 15.02 12.06
CA ASP A 169 7.90 15.08 12.16
C ASP A 169 8.59 13.92 11.41
N TYR A 170 7.84 12.84 11.09
CA TYR A 170 8.36 11.60 10.50
C TYR A 170 7.94 11.41 9.04
N LEU A 171 7.25 12.39 8.45
CA LEU A 171 6.95 12.38 7.02
C LEU A 171 8.25 12.31 6.21
N GLY A 172 8.24 11.55 5.12
CA GLY A 172 9.42 11.32 4.28
C GLY A 172 10.36 10.21 4.76
N ASN A 173 10.20 9.70 5.99
CA ASN A 173 10.97 8.53 6.47
C ASN A 173 10.32 7.19 6.12
N GLY A 174 9.12 7.22 5.55
CA GLY A 174 8.27 6.06 5.32
C GLY A 174 6.89 6.29 5.93
N ARG A 175 6.15 5.21 6.14
CA ARG A 175 4.81 5.29 6.76
C ARG A 175 4.93 5.47 8.27
N TYR A 176 3.92 5.99 8.94
CA TYR A 176 3.78 5.90 10.40
C TYR A 176 2.52 5.14 10.81
N THR A 177 2.53 4.54 11.98
CA THR A 177 1.38 3.81 12.54
C THR A 177 0.26 4.77 12.92
N ASN A 178 -0.86 4.73 12.22
CA ASN A 178 -1.98 5.65 12.42
C ASN A 178 -2.91 5.20 13.56
N PHE A 179 -2.56 5.58 14.79
CA PHE A 179 -3.35 5.30 15.99
C PHE A 179 -4.73 6.00 16.02
N ASN A 180 -4.93 7.04 15.21
CA ASN A 180 -6.17 7.80 15.16
C ASN A 180 -7.22 7.16 14.24
N PHE A 181 -6.78 6.45 13.19
CA PHE A 181 -7.67 5.62 12.36
C PHE A 181 -8.38 4.54 13.21
N GLY A 182 -7.60 3.72 13.93
CA GLY A 182 -8.14 2.66 14.76
C GLY A 182 -9.10 3.17 15.84
N ALA A 183 -8.80 4.34 16.42
CA ALA A 183 -9.68 5.02 17.37
C ALA A 183 -11.04 5.42 16.75
N ALA A 184 -11.03 6.07 15.59
CA ALA A 184 -12.25 6.52 14.91
C ALA A 184 -13.15 5.35 14.50
N VAL A 185 -12.57 4.32 13.86
CA VAL A 185 -13.32 3.12 13.44
C VAL A 185 -13.85 2.35 14.64
N SER A 186 -13.04 2.21 15.71
CA SER A 186 -13.47 1.54 16.94
C SER A 186 -14.58 2.29 17.67
N SER A 187 -14.56 3.62 17.67
CA SER A 187 -15.65 4.43 18.23
C SER A 187 -16.97 4.15 17.51
N ALA A 188 -16.94 4.03 16.18
CA ALA A 188 -18.12 3.67 15.38
C ALA A 188 -18.59 2.25 15.67
N ALA A 189 -17.67 1.28 15.72
CA ALA A 189 -17.97 -0.12 16.02
C ALA A 189 -18.50 -0.34 17.45
N LYS A 190 -18.08 0.49 18.40
CA LYS A 190 -18.62 0.55 19.77
C LYS A 190 -19.94 1.31 19.87
N GLN A 191 -20.43 1.89 18.75
CA GLN A 191 -21.60 2.76 18.68
C GLN A 191 -21.48 4.00 19.60
N GLN A 192 -20.25 4.44 19.87
CA GLN A 192 -19.95 5.70 20.54
C GLN A 192 -19.91 6.86 19.53
N SER A 193 -19.61 6.54 18.27
CA SER A 193 -19.85 7.38 17.11
C SER A 193 -20.65 6.62 16.05
N ASP A 194 -21.02 7.31 14.96
CA ASP A 194 -21.78 6.72 13.86
C ASP A 194 -20.88 6.40 12.65
N TRP A 195 -21.11 5.25 12.02
CA TRP A 195 -20.45 4.83 10.78
C TRP A 195 -20.58 5.85 9.65
N ARG A 196 -21.66 6.65 9.62
CA ARG A 196 -21.85 7.69 8.59
C ARG A 196 -20.72 8.70 8.54
N TYR A 197 -20.08 9.01 9.68
CA TYR A 197 -19.00 10.00 9.72
C TYR A 197 -17.72 9.50 9.05
N LEU A 198 -17.54 8.18 8.97
CA LEU A 198 -16.39 7.58 8.32
C LEU A 198 -16.44 7.67 6.80
N ALA A 199 -17.54 8.17 6.22
CA ALA A 199 -17.61 8.53 4.79
C ALA A 199 -16.55 9.57 4.38
N ASN A 200 -16.03 10.34 5.34
CA ASN A 200 -14.98 11.34 5.13
C ASN A 200 -13.65 10.92 5.75
N LEU A 201 -13.49 9.65 6.19
CA LEU A 201 -12.26 9.20 6.83
C LEU A 201 -11.11 9.19 5.81
N GLY A 202 -10.13 10.07 5.99
CA GLY A 202 -9.04 10.26 5.05
C GLY A 202 -8.11 11.37 5.51
N PRO A 203 -7.26 11.90 4.62
CA PRO A 203 -6.41 13.04 4.92
C PRO A 203 -7.24 14.21 5.50
N GLY A 204 -6.79 14.76 6.63
CA GLY A 204 -7.47 15.84 7.36
C GLY A 204 -8.67 15.43 8.20
N TYR A 205 -9.09 14.15 8.21
CA TYR A 205 -10.14 13.69 9.11
C TYR A 205 -9.64 13.61 10.55
N GLY A 206 -10.04 14.56 11.39
CA GLY A 206 -9.53 14.63 12.75
C GLY A 206 -8.01 14.87 12.78
N TYR A 207 -7.35 14.42 13.83
CA TYR A 207 -5.91 14.63 14.02
C TYR A 207 -5.07 13.44 13.52
N GLY A 208 -3.91 13.72 12.94
CA GLY A 208 -2.89 12.71 12.60
C GLY A 208 -3.24 11.79 11.43
N ASN A 209 -4.30 12.09 10.68
CA ASN A 209 -4.63 11.46 9.41
C ASN A 209 -4.05 12.31 8.26
N ASN A 210 -2.81 12.01 7.85
CA ASN A 210 -2.13 12.67 6.73
C ASN A 210 -2.43 11.95 5.40
N GLU A 211 -1.57 12.08 4.39
CA GLU A 211 -1.80 11.49 3.08
C GLU A 211 -1.81 9.96 3.13
N ASP A 212 -2.47 9.36 2.13
CA ASP A 212 -2.64 7.90 2.03
C ASP A 212 -1.31 7.12 2.06
N HIS A 213 -0.26 7.62 1.36
CA HIS A 213 1.08 7.02 1.36
C HIS A 213 1.81 7.14 2.70
N ASP A 214 1.41 8.05 3.58
CA ASP A 214 2.11 8.31 4.83
C ASP A 214 1.67 7.39 5.96
N VAL A 215 0.52 6.71 5.83
CA VAL A 215 -0.12 6.03 6.96
C VAL A 215 -0.17 4.51 6.80
N LEU A 216 0.10 3.82 7.91
CA LEU A 216 -0.24 2.43 8.12
C LEU A 216 -1.44 2.36 9.08
N ASN A 217 -2.60 1.95 8.56
CA ASN A 217 -3.84 1.84 9.32
C ASN A 217 -3.97 0.45 9.97
N PHE A 218 -4.50 0.42 11.20
CA PHE A 218 -4.82 -0.79 11.94
C PHE A 218 -5.98 -0.49 12.90
N ILE A 219 -6.73 -1.54 13.29
CA ILE A 219 -7.79 -1.42 14.29
C ILE A 219 -7.18 -1.45 15.70
N ASP A 220 -6.37 -2.47 15.96
CA ASP A 220 -5.62 -2.69 17.19
C ASP A 220 -4.18 -3.11 16.87
N ASN A 221 -3.31 -3.08 17.89
CA ASN A 221 -1.94 -3.57 17.83
C ASN A 221 -1.62 -4.39 19.09
N HIS A 222 -0.36 -4.78 19.24
CA HIS A 222 0.07 -5.58 20.39
C HIS A 222 0.03 -4.83 21.72
N ASP A 223 0.06 -3.49 21.73
CA ASP A 223 0.01 -2.68 22.94
C ASP A 223 -1.43 -2.36 23.34
N ASN A 224 -2.19 -1.66 22.48
CA ASN A 224 -3.48 -1.09 22.84
C ASN A 224 -4.57 -2.14 23.07
N GLN A 225 -4.40 -3.37 22.56
CA GLN A 225 -5.30 -4.48 22.89
C GLN A 225 -5.15 -4.94 24.35
N ARG A 226 -4.01 -4.63 24.97
CA ARG A 226 -3.62 -5.02 26.33
C ARG A 226 -3.86 -3.95 27.38
N ASP A 227 -4.29 -2.77 26.96
CA ASP A 227 -4.74 -1.72 27.87
C ASP A 227 -5.80 -2.28 28.85
N SER A 228 -5.82 -1.77 30.08
CA SER A 228 -6.84 -2.14 31.07
C SER A 228 -8.26 -1.78 30.60
N SER A 229 -8.37 -0.73 29.78
CA SER A 229 -9.60 -0.30 29.12
C SER A 229 -9.29 0.13 27.68
N PRO A 230 -9.20 -0.82 26.73
CA PRO A 230 -8.86 -0.52 25.34
C PRO A 230 -9.85 0.45 24.72
N TYR A 231 -9.35 1.58 24.20
CA TYR A 231 -10.18 2.52 23.44
C TYR A 231 -10.51 1.98 22.05
N VAL A 232 -9.74 1.01 21.55
CA VAL A 232 -10.01 0.26 20.32
C VAL A 232 -10.88 -0.97 20.55
N VAL A 233 -11.51 -1.51 19.50
CA VAL A 233 -12.06 -2.88 19.55
C VAL A 233 -10.94 -3.89 19.28
N THR A 234 -11.02 -5.05 19.91
CA THR A 234 -10.02 -6.13 19.81
C THR A 234 -10.71 -7.45 19.48
N TYR A 235 -9.96 -8.54 19.33
CA TYR A 235 -10.55 -9.88 19.17
C TYR A 235 -11.57 -10.25 20.27
N LYS A 236 -11.47 -9.64 21.47
CA LYS A 236 -12.38 -9.86 22.60
C LYS A 236 -13.78 -9.25 22.38
N ASP A 237 -13.92 -8.33 21.42
CA ASP A 237 -15.18 -7.66 21.07
C ASP A 237 -16.00 -8.40 19.99
N GLY A 238 -15.51 -9.56 19.53
CA GLY A 238 -16.22 -10.44 18.60
C GLY A 238 -16.68 -9.75 17.32
N GLN A 239 -17.99 -9.66 17.10
CA GLN A 239 -18.54 -9.13 15.86
C GLN A 239 -18.19 -7.65 15.62
N LYS A 240 -18.02 -6.83 16.67
CA LYS A 240 -17.60 -5.43 16.50
C LYS A 240 -16.22 -5.34 15.85
N TYR A 241 -15.33 -6.25 16.20
CA TYR A 241 -13.99 -6.34 15.61
C TYR A 241 -14.06 -6.78 14.14
N ASN A 242 -14.91 -7.77 13.79
CA ASN A 242 -15.15 -8.13 12.39
C ASN A 242 -15.67 -6.97 11.55
N LEU A 243 -16.58 -6.15 12.09
CA LEU A 243 -17.09 -4.96 11.39
C LEU A 243 -15.98 -3.92 11.19
N ALA A 244 -15.19 -3.64 12.22
CA ALA A 244 -14.07 -2.69 12.16
C ALA A 244 -12.99 -3.12 11.15
N VAL A 245 -12.53 -4.38 11.22
CA VAL A 245 -11.53 -4.93 10.28
C VAL A 245 -12.11 -5.03 8.86
N GLY A 246 -13.38 -5.43 8.72
CA GLY A 246 -14.07 -5.44 7.44
C GLY A 246 -14.13 -4.06 6.78
N PHE A 247 -14.48 -3.02 7.54
CA PHE A 247 -14.45 -1.64 7.07
C PHE A 247 -13.04 -1.20 6.67
N MET A 248 -12.02 -1.44 7.51
CA MET A 248 -10.62 -1.10 7.20
C MET A 248 -10.13 -1.75 5.90
N LEU A 249 -10.50 -3.01 5.65
CA LEU A 249 -10.13 -3.71 4.41
C LEU A 249 -10.94 -3.22 3.19
N ALA A 250 -12.10 -2.60 3.40
CA ALA A 250 -12.92 -2.08 2.31
C ALA A 250 -12.63 -0.62 1.95
N TRP A 251 -12.29 0.20 2.94
CA TRP A 251 -12.13 1.65 2.79
C TRP A 251 -10.79 2.00 2.08
N PRO A 252 -10.78 2.93 1.10
CA PRO A 252 -9.60 3.27 0.30
C PRO A 252 -8.73 4.34 0.96
N TYR A 253 -8.31 4.12 2.21
CA TYR A 253 -7.38 5.03 2.88
C TYR A 253 -6.38 4.25 3.74
N GLY A 254 -5.10 4.55 3.55
CA GLY A 254 -3.92 3.98 4.17
C GLY A 254 -3.61 2.54 3.79
N TYR A 255 -2.42 2.11 4.18
CA TYR A 255 -2.00 0.73 4.07
C TYR A 255 -2.52 -0.09 5.27
N PRO A 256 -3.39 -1.11 5.10
CA PRO A 256 -4.01 -1.80 6.22
C PRO A 256 -3.10 -2.89 6.83
N ARG A 257 -3.10 -2.99 8.16
CA ARG A 257 -2.51 -4.11 8.92
C ARG A 257 -3.56 -4.74 9.81
N VAL A 258 -3.74 -6.05 9.67
CA VAL A 258 -4.60 -6.86 10.54
C VAL A 258 -3.75 -7.52 11.62
N MET A 259 -4.12 -7.34 12.89
CA MET A 259 -3.45 -7.98 14.01
C MET A 259 -3.72 -9.49 14.02
N SER A 260 -2.76 -10.28 14.51
CA SER A 260 -2.95 -11.70 14.79
C SER A 260 -2.39 -12.02 16.16
N SER A 261 -3.27 -12.37 17.08
CA SER A 261 -3.00 -12.41 18.51
C SER A 261 -2.97 -13.83 19.08
N PHE A 262 -2.57 -13.92 20.34
CA PHE A 262 -2.85 -15.05 21.22
C PHE A 262 -3.78 -14.60 22.36
N ALA A 263 -4.49 -15.54 22.97
CA ALA A 263 -5.44 -15.23 24.02
C ALA A 263 -4.71 -14.91 25.34
N PHE A 264 -5.10 -13.81 26.00
CA PHE A 264 -4.55 -13.40 27.29
C PHE A 264 -5.62 -12.84 28.25
N SER A 265 -5.37 -12.97 29.55
CA SER A 265 -6.20 -12.48 30.65
C SER A 265 -5.60 -11.29 31.40
N TYR A 266 -4.31 -10.99 31.22
CA TYR A 266 -3.64 -9.80 31.75
C TYR A 266 -2.58 -9.27 30.75
N SER A 267 -2.13 -8.02 30.93
CA SER A 267 -1.28 -7.30 29.97
C SER A 267 0.00 -8.07 29.64
N ASP A 268 0.70 -8.54 30.67
CA ASP A 268 2.07 -9.06 30.54
C ASP A 268 2.11 -10.58 30.29
N GLN A 269 0.96 -11.17 29.95
CA GLN A 269 0.88 -12.61 29.72
C GLN A 269 1.69 -12.99 28.47
N SER A 270 2.61 -13.93 28.65
CA SER A 270 3.42 -14.53 27.58
C SER A 270 2.57 -15.27 26.55
N PRO A 271 3.06 -15.45 25.30
CA PRO A 271 2.41 -16.32 24.32
C PRO A 271 2.30 -17.78 24.81
N PRO A 272 1.42 -18.60 24.19
CA PRO A 272 1.39 -20.05 24.40
C PRO A 272 2.79 -20.66 24.27
N ASN A 273 3.23 -21.39 25.29
CA ASN A 273 4.55 -21.95 25.37
C ASN A 273 4.58 -23.29 26.10
N SER A 274 5.69 -24.01 25.98
CA SER A 274 5.91 -25.36 26.52
C SER A 274 6.40 -25.38 27.98
N GLY A 275 6.34 -24.23 28.67
CA GLY A 275 6.68 -24.09 30.08
C GLY A 275 8.19 -24.03 30.37
N ALA A 276 8.53 -23.79 31.63
CA ALA A 276 9.91 -23.59 32.10
C ALA A 276 10.83 -24.79 31.80
N SER A 277 10.29 -26.02 31.83
CA SER A 277 11.06 -27.24 31.52
C SER A 277 11.57 -27.28 30.07
N ASN A 278 11.00 -26.45 29.20
CA ASN A 278 11.34 -26.35 27.78
C ASN A 278 11.75 -24.91 27.40
N ASP A 279 12.33 -24.19 28.35
CA ASP A 279 12.82 -22.81 28.17
C ASP A 279 11.75 -21.86 27.59
N TYR A 280 10.49 -22.10 27.96
CA TYR A 280 9.34 -21.33 27.47
C TYR A 280 9.25 -21.25 25.93
N ALA A 281 9.72 -22.28 25.20
CA ALA A 281 9.62 -22.31 23.75
C ALA A 281 8.15 -22.19 23.31
N THR A 282 7.88 -21.20 22.44
CA THR A 282 6.56 -20.90 21.91
C THR A 282 5.97 -22.11 21.19
N THR A 283 4.70 -22.43 21.44
CA THR A 283 4.01 -23.57 20.81
C THR A 283 3.28 -23.14 19.54
N SER A 284 3.24 -24.03 18.54
CA SER A 284 2.53 -23.77 17.29
C SER A 284 1.00 -23.77 17.47
N PRO A 285 0.26 -22.97 16.69
CA PRO A 285 -1.19 -23.08 16.62
C PRO A 285 -1.63 -24.43 16.02
N THR A 286 -2.80 -24.91 16.45
CA THR A 286 -3.54 -26.00 15.80
C THR A 286 -4.81 -25.46 15.16
N PHE A 287 -5.36 -26.19 14.19
CA PHE A 287 -6.37 -25.65 13.29
C PHE A 287 -7.61 -26.54 13.20
N ASN A 288 -8.78 -25.89 13.16
CA ASN A 288 -10.08 -26.54 12.91
C ASN A 288 -10.27 -26.83 11.41
N PRO A 289 -11.24 -27.70 11.02
CA PRO A 289 -11.53 -28.01 9.61
C PRO A 289 -11.87 -26.79 8.74
N ASP A 290 -12.45 -25.76 9.35
CA ASP A 290 -12.81 -24.49 8.68
C ASP A 290 -11.64 -23.52 8.52
N ASN A 291 -10.42 -23.97 8.87
CA ASN A 291 -9.19 -23.19 8.91
C ASN A 291 -9.19 -22.04 9.93
N THR A 292 -10.00 -22.08 10.98
CA THR A 292 -9.77 -21.22 12.16
C THR A 292 -8.73 -21.85 13.08
N CYS A 293 -8.19 -21.09 14.05
CA CYS A 293 -7.36 -21.67 15.10
C CYS A 293 -8.22 -22.39 16.14
N ASP A 294 -7.78 -23.56 16.56
CA ASP A 294 -8.34 -24.26 17.70
C ASP A 294 -8.03 -23.45 18.96
N SER A 295 -9.07 -23.04 19.67
CA SER A 295 -8.95 -22.22 20.88
C SER A 295 -8.11 -22.89 21.97
N LYS A 296 -8.01 -24.23 21.97
CA LYS A 296 -7.15 -24.98 22.90
C LYS A 296 -5.65 -24.74 22.67
N SER A 297 -5.26 -24.29 21.48
CA SER A 297 -3.87 -23.91 21.21
C SER A 297 -3.46 -22.57 21.85
N GLY A 298 -4.44 -21.79 22.32
CA GLY A 298 -4.22 -20.45 22.88
C GLY A 298 -4.02 -19.36 21.82
N TRP A 299 -3.99 -19.69 20.53
CA TRP A 299 -3.87 -18.72 19.44
C TRP A 299 -5.23 -18.23 18.94
N VAL A 300 -5.35 -16.92 18.67
CA VAL A 300 -6.61 -16.29 18.22
C VAL A 300 -6.75 -16.34 16.70
N CYS A 301 -5.68 -16.01 15.98
CA CYS A 301 -5.58 -16.10 14.52
C CYS A 301 -6.68 -15.35 13.76
N GLU A 302 -6.90 -14.07 14.09
CA GLU A 302 -7.89 -13.18 13.48
C GLU A 302 -7.78 -13.16 11.96
N HIS A 303 -6.55 -13.18 11.43
CA HIS A 303 -6.28 -13.26 9.99
C HIS A 303 -6.86 -14.51 9.29
N ARG A 304 -7.22 -15.55 10.05
CA ARG A 304 -7.83 -16.79 9.52
C ARG A 304 -9.35 -16.85 9.70
N TRP A 305 -9.93 -15.89 10.43
CA TRP A 305 -11.37 -15.83 10.63
C TRP A 305 -12.08 -15.70 9.27
N PRO A 306 -13.19 -16.42 9.03
CA PRO A 306 -13.81 -16.49 7.71
C PRO A 306 -14.10 -15.12 7.09
N ALA A 307 -14.66 -14.19 7.85
CA ALA A 307 -14.94 -12.83 7.38
C ALA A 307 -13.65 -12.07 7.02
N ILE A 308 -12.66 -12.06 7.91
CA ILE A 308 -11.41 -11.30 7.73
C ILE A 308 -10.60 -11.84 6.54
N ARG A 309 -10.45 -13.17 6.41
CA ARG A 309 -9.69 -13.76 5.30
C ARG A 309 -10.33 -13.53 3.94
N GLN A 310 -11.66 -13.48 3.86
CA GLN A 310 -12.35 -13.16 2.61
C GLN A 310 -12.33 -11.66 2.34
N MET A 311 -12.43 -10.81 3.36
CA MET A 311 -12.26 -9.36 3.20
C MET A 311 -10.84 -8.99 2.76
N ALA A 312 -9.82 -9.79 3.07
CA ALA A 312 -8.49 -9.62 2.48
C ALA A 312 -8.49 -9.86 0.95
N LYS A 313 -9.29 -10.82 0.46
CA LYS A 313 -9.50 -11.02 -0.99
C LYS A 313 -10.32 -9.89 -1.60
N PHE A 314 -11.32 -9.37 -0.89
CA PHE A 314 -12.03 -8.15 -1.29
C PHE A 314 -11.02 -7.01 -1.47
N ARG A 315 -10.21 -6.68 -0.45
CA ARG A 315 -9.17 -5.63 -0.51
C ARG A 315 -8.26 -5.78 -1.72
N SER A 316 -7.78 -7.00 -1.98
CA SER A 316 -6.94 -7.29 -3.15
C SER A 316 -7.69 -7.08 -4.47
N SER A 317 -8.99 -7.39 -4.54
CA SER A 317 -9.79 -7.20 -5.76
C SER A 317 -10.08 -5.73 -6.07
N VAL A 318 -10.06 -4.87 -5.05
CA VAL A 318 -10.46 -3.46 -5.17
C VAL A 318 -9.28 -2.50 -4.98
N GLN A 319 -8.04 -2.97 -4.98
CA GLN A 319 -6.88 -2.12 -4.75
C GLN A 319 -6.79 -0.99 -5.80
N GLY A 320 -6.45 0.23 -5.36
CA GLY A 320 -6.31 1.40 -6.24
C GLY A 320 -7.60 2.18 -6.54
N THR A 321 -8.78 1.60 -6.32
CA THR A 321 -10.04 2.27 -6.65
C THR A 321 -10.52 3.25 -5.58
N ALA A 322 -11.10 4.37 -5.98
CA ALA A 322 -11.73 5.32 -5.07
C ALA A 322 -13.04 4.77 -4.47
N ALA A 323 -13.49 5.38 -3.37
CA ALA A 323 -14.84 5.17 -2.85
C ALA A 323 -15.82 6.10 -3.58
N THR A 324 -16.84 5.54 -4.22
CA THR A 324 -17.87 6.29 -4.96
C THR A 324 -19.26 5.83 -4.51
N GLN A 325 -20.32 6.50 -4.99
CA GLN A 325 -21.71 6.15 -4.66
C GLN A 325 -21.97 5.99 -3.15
N ILE A 326 -21.36 6.86 -2.33
CA ILE A 326 -21.41 6.73 -0.87
C ILE A 326 -22.84 7.02 -0.38
N VAL A 327 -23.41 6.06 0.35
CA VAL A 327 -24.74 6.14 0.95
C VAL A 327 -24.61 5.90 2.45
N THR A 328 -25.09 6.84 3.26
CA THR A 328 -25.08 6.72 4.72
C THR A 328 -26.48 6.77 5.31
N ASP A 329 -26.66 6.14 6.47
CA ASP A 329 -27.84 6.20 7.34
C ASP A 329 -27.38 5.99 8.80
N ASN A 330 -28.27 6.02 9.78
CA ASN A 330 -27.92 5.80 11.18
C ASN A 330 -27.23 4.45 11.39
N GLN A 331 -26.01 4.47 11.94
CA GLN A 331 -25.13 3.31 12.12
C GLN A 331 -24.92 2.47 10.84
N ARG A 332 -24.96 3.11 9.66
CA ARG A 332 -24.92 2.45 8.35
C ARG A 332 -24.08 3.24 7.36
N ILE A 333 -23.30 2.52 6.57
CA ILE A 333 -22.52 3.07 5.47
C ILE A 333 -22.45 2.04 4.34
N ALA A 334 -22.60 2.50 3.11
CA ALA A 334 -22.36 1.72 1.91
C ALA A 334 -21.65 2.58 0.87
N PHE A 335 -20.80 1.97 0.05
CA PHE A 335 -20.07 2.65 -1.02
C PHE A 335 -19.62 1.64 -2.07
N ALA A 336 -19.50 2.12 -3.30
CA ALA A 336 -18.79 1.43 -4.35
C ALA A 336 -17.27 1.65 -4.20
N ARG A 337 -16.51 0.64 -4.60
CA ARG A 337 -15.09 0.74 -4.93
C ARG A 337 -15.04 0.70 -6.44
N ASP A 338 -14.95 1.89 -7.05
CA ASP A 338 -15.42 2.17 -8.42
C ASP A 338 -15.09 1.03 -9.41
N GLU A 339 -16.13 0.45 -10.00
CA GLU A 339 -16.13 -0.68 -10.95
C GLU A 339 -15.48 -2.00 -10.49
N ALA A 340 -14.83 -2.02 -9.33
CA ALA A 340 -14.12 -3.21 -8.81
C ALA A 340 -14.88 -3.92 -7.67
N GLY A 341 -15.68 -3.20 -6.89
CA GLY A 341 -16.42 -3.77 -5.78
C GLY A 341 -17.48 -2.86 -5.16
N PHE A 342 -18.22 -3.43 -4.22
CA PHE A 342 -19.24 -2.74 -3.44
C PHE A 342 -19.23 -3.26 -2.01
N PHE A 343 -19.39 -2.35 -1.05
CA PHE A 343 -19.40 -2.65 0.38
C PHE A 343 -20.60 -1.97 1.05
N ALA A 344 -21.30 -2.69 1.92
CA ALA A 344 -22.35 -2.15 2.77
C ALA A 344 -22.26 -2.73 4.19
N LEU A 345 -22.24 -1.86 5.19
CA LEU A 345 -22.21 -2.19 6.61
C LEU A 345 -23.49 -1.68 7.28
N ASN A 346 -24.10 -2.54 8.09
CA ASN A 346 -25.25 -2.20 8.91
C ASN A 346 -25.00 -2.63 10.36
N GLN A 347 -24.78 -1.65 11.24
CA GLN A 347 -24.75 -1.87 12.69
C GLN A 347 -25.98 -1.28 13.39
N GLN A 348 -27.00 -0.91 12.64
CA GLN A 348 -28.28 -0.48 13.19
C GLN A 348 -29.17 -1.69 13.49
N GLY A 349 -30.15 -1.51 14.38
CA GLY A 349 -31.22 -2.49 14.57
C GLY A 349 -31.98 -2.77 13.27
N GLY A 350 -32.28 -4.05 13.02
CA GLY A 350 -33.03 -4.51 11.85
C GLY A 350 -32.23 -4.54 10.54
N THR A 351 -32.80 -5.19 9.53
CA THR A 351 -32.20 -5.33 8.19
C THR A 351 -32.30 -4.01 7.41
N TRP A 352 -31.22 -3.62 6.74
CA TRP A 352 -31.20 -2.49 5.82
C TRP A 352 -31.51 -2.97 4.40
N ASN A 353 -32.73 -2.68 3.96
CA ASN A 353 -33.26 -3.08 2.66
C ASN A 353 -33.22 -1.89 1.70
N LYS A 354 -32.38 -1.94 0.66
CA LYS A 354 -32.22 -0.80 -0.26
C LYS A 354 -31.65 -1.24 -1.62
N ASN A 355 -32.04 -0.52 -2.67
CA ASN A 355 -31.34 -0.58 -3.97
C ASN A 355 -30.13 0.37 -3.91
N PHE A 356 -28.95 -0.16 -4.19
CA PHE A 356 -27.71 0.59 -4.25
C PHE A 356 -27.17 0.64 -5.68
N ALA A 357 -26.60 1.78 -6.09
CA ALA A 357 -25.77 1.87 -7.29
C ALA A 357 -24.39 1.28 -6.95
N THR A 358 -24.04 0.15 -7.58
CA THR A 358 -22.83 -0.59 -7.21
C THR A 358 -21.62 -0.24 -8.06
N THR A 359 -21.82 0.35 -9.24
CA THR A 359 -20.82 0.53 -10.32
C THR A 359 -20.28 -0.79 -10.89
N LEU A 360 -20.72 -1.93 -10.37
CA LEU A 360 -20.28 -3.24 -10.84
C LEU A 360 -21.04 -3.63 -12.12
N PRO A 361 -20.40 -4.36 -13.04
CA PRO A 361 -21.07 -4.98 -14.16
C PRO A 361 -22.19 -5.93 -13.71
N ALA A 362 -23.25 -6.06 -14.49
CA ALA A 362 -24.34 -6.99 -14.21
C ALA A 362 -23.86 -8.44 -14.02
N GLY A 363 -24.54 -9.18 -13.14
CA GLY A 363 -24.28 -10.58 -12.88
C GLY A 363 -24.48 -10.99 -11.43
N ASP A 364 -24.22 -12.27 -11.16
CA ASP A 364 -24.30 -12.84 -9.82
C ASP A 364 -22.94 -12.85 -9.13
N TYR A 365 -22.92 -12.34 -7.90
CA TYR A 365 -21.75 -12.20 -7.06
C TYR A 365 -21.95 -12.91 -5.72
N CYS A 366 -20.86 -13.42 -5.16
CA CYS A 366 -20.86 -13.98 -3.81
C CYS A 366 -20.34 -12.95 -2.82
N ASP A 367 -21.07 -12.78 -1.72
CA ASP A 367 -20.64 -11.93 -0.62
C ASP A 367 -19.38 -12.50 0.05
N HIS A 368 -18.30 -11.75 0.02
CA HIS A 368 -17.04 -12.08 0.68
C HIS A 368 -17.24 -12.28 2.18
N PHE A 369 -17.99 -11.41 2.83
CA PHE A 369 -18.08 -11.37 4.29
C PHE A 369 -18.75 -12.63 4.86
N THR A 370 -19.74 -13.19 4.15
CA THR A 370 -20.43 -14.42 4.53
C THR A 370 -19.85 -15.71 3.92
N GLY A 371 -18.79 -15.63 3.11
CA GLY A 371 -18.04 -16.83 2.71
C GLY A 371 -17.38 -16.80 1.33
N GLY A 372 -17.78 -15.89 0.44
CA GLY A 372 -17.23 -15.77 -0.92
C GLY A 372 -17.58 -16.97 -1.83
N ILE A 373 -16.74 -17.19 -2.85
CA ILE A 373 -16.87 -18.33 -3.78
C ILE A 373 -16.24 -19.57 -3.16
N ASP A 374 -16.98 -20.67 -3.16
CA ASP A 374 -16.51 -22.03 -2.88
C ASP A 374 -17.00 -22.98 -3.98
N ASN A 375 -16.06 -23.66 -4.65
CA ASN A 375 -16.33 -24.59 -5.75
C ASN A 375 -17.30 -24.04 -6.82
N GLY A 376 -17.11 -22.76 -7.20
CA GLY A 376 -17.92 -22.09 -8.23
C GLY A 376 -19.34 -21.70 -7.78
N LYS A 377 -19.63 -21.73 -6.48
CA LYS A 377 -20.92 -21.32 -5.89
C LYS A 377 -20.68 -20.39 -4.71
N CYS A 378 -21.72 -19.67 -4.29
CA CYS A 378 -21.62 -18.85 -3.08
C CYS A 378 -21.74 -19.73 -1.84
N ALA A 379 -20.74 -19.65 -0.96
CA ALA A 379 -20.81 -20.26 0.37
C ALA A 379 -21.78 -19.49 1.30
N GLY A 380 -21.95 -18.19 1.05
CA GLY A 380 -22.85 -17.29 1.77
C GLY A 380 -23.89 -16.63 0.86
N THR A 381 -24.20 -15.37 1.15
CA THR A 381 -25.20 -14.59 0.40
C THR A 381 -24.81 -14.41 -1.06
N LYS A 382 -25.76 -14.68 -1.97
CA LYS A 382 -25.65 -14.32 -3.39
C LYS A 382 -26.29 -12.95 -3.63
N VAL A 383 -25.61 -12.08 -4.36
CA VAL A 383 -26.10 -10.75 -4.76
C VAL A 383 -26.17 -10.70 -6.28
N THR A 384 -27.29 -10.24 -6.82
CA THR A 384 -27.45 -10.00 -8.25
C THR A 384 -27.35 -8.50 -8.53
N VAL A 385 -26.37 -8.11 -9.33
CA VAL A 385 -26.26 -6.77 -9.91
C VAL A 385 -27.00 -6.77 -11.25
N ARG A 386 -27.92 -5.82 -11.43
CA ARG A 386 -28.73 -5.66 -12.64
C ARG A 386 -27.96 -4.93 -13.75
N ASP A 387 -28.54 -4.90 -14.94
CA ASP A 387 -27.98 -4.22 -16.12
C ASP A 387 -27.81 -2.71 -15.93
N ASP A 388 -28.61 -2.09 -15.07
CA ASP A 388 -28.48 -0.69 -14.65
C ASP A 388 -27.41 -0.46 -13.55
N GLN A 389 -26.59 -1.48 -13.28
CA GLN A 389 -25.55 -1.49 -12.25
C GLN A 389 -26.10 -1.28 -10.82
N THR A 390 -27.39 -1.55 -10.59
CA THR A 390 -27.96 -1.54 -9.24
C THR A 390 -28.06 -2.93 -8.65
N ALA A 391 -27.99 -3.02 -7.32
CA ALA A 391 -28.28 -4.25 -6.58
C ALA A 391 -29.24 -3.95 -5.42
N TYR A 392 -30.28 -4.78 -5.29
CA TYR A 392 -31.12 -4.78 -4.10
C TYR A 392 -30.46 -5.63 -3.02
N LEU A 393 -30.10 -5.00 -1.89
CA LEU A 393 -29.44 -5.67 -0.78
C LEU A 393 -30.34 -5.70 0.44
N ASN A 394 -30.30 -6.84 1.14
CA ASN A 394 -30.86 -7.03 2.47
C ASN A 394 -29.68 -7.16 3.45
N VAL A 395 -29.13 -6.04 3.94
CA VAL A 395 -27.96 -6.08 4.83
C VAL A 395 -28.42 -6.34 6.26
N PRO A 396 -28.17 -7.52 6.87
CA PRO A 396 -28.66 -7.81 8.22
C PRO A 396 -28.06 -6.87 9.26
N SER A 397 -28.71 -6.76 10.42
CA SER A 397 -28.17 -6.02 11.56
C SER A 397 -26.84 -6.66 12.03
N ASN A 398 -25.88 -5.82 12.43
CA ASN A 398 -24.52 -6.21 12.82
C ASN A 398 -23.77 -7.03 11.75
N SER A 399 -23.97 -6.69 10.47
CA SER A 399 -23.35 -7.42 9.35
C SER A 399 -22.82 -6.48 8.27
N VAL A 400 -22.00 -7.07 7.40
CA VAL A 400 -21.53 -6.50 6.15
C VAL A 400 -22.05 -7.35 4.98
N ILE A 401 -22.24 -6.73 3.82
CA ILE A 401 -22.23 -7.37 2.50
C ILE A 401 -21.10 -6.71 1.70
N ALA A 402 -20.20 -7.52 1.13
CA ALA A 402 -19.12 -7.05 0.28
C ALA A 402 -18.99 -7.94 -0.96
N ILE A 403 -19.07 -7.35 -2.15
CA ILE A 403 -18.94 -8.07 -3.44
C ILE A 403 -17.89 -7.39 -4.31
N SER A 404 -17.12 -8.15 -5.09
CA SER A 404 -16.12 -7.60 -6.01
C SER A 404 -16.11 -8.36 -7.33
N LEU A 405 -15.40 -7.84 -8.35
CA LEU A 405 -15.16 -8.60 -9.59
C LEU A 405 -14.57 -9.99 -9.30
N GLY A 406 -13.72 -10.10 -8.29
CA GLY A 406 -13.14 -11.37 -7.81
C GLY A 406 -14.14 -12.33 -7.15
N SER A 407 -15.37 -11.89 -6.85
CA SER A 407 -16.45 -12.75 -6.36
C SER A 407 -17.61 -12.92 -7.34
N LYS A 408 -17.46 -12.52 -8.60
CA LYS A 408 -18.44 -12.78 -9.66
C LYS A 408 -18.43 -14.25 -10.05
N LEU A 409 -19.60 -14.90 -10.06
CA LEU A 409 -19.72 -16.34 -10.35
C LEU A 409 -19.35 -16.70 -11.79
N VAL A 410 -19.72 -15.83 -12.74
CA VAL A 410 -19.23 -15.90 -14.11
C VAL A 410 -18.11 -14.86 -14.21
N PRO A 411 -16.84 -15.28 -14.42
CA PRO A 411 -15.71 -14.36 -14.47
C PRO A 411 -16.03 -13.20 -15.41
N TYR A 412 -15.85 -11.98 -14.91
CA TYR A 412 -16.03 -10.79 -15.73
C TYR A 412 -14.97 -10.81 -16.83
N SER A 413 -15.43 -10.89 -18.08
CA SER A 413 -14.64 -10.50 -19.22
C SER A 413 -14.96 -9.05 -19.50
N PRO A 414 -13.97 -8.15 -19.54
CA PRO A 414 -14.19 -6.78 -20.00
C PRO A 414 -14.95 -6.79 -21.34
N PRO A 415 -15.81 -5.78 -21.61
CA PRO A 415 -16.47 -5.64 -22.89
C PRO A 415 -15.48 -5.84 -24.03
N ALA A 416 -15.91 -6.53 -25.09
CA ALA A 416 -15.13 -6.57 -26.30
C ALA A 416 -14.85 -5.12 -26.72
N VAL A 417 -13.58 -4.81 -26.91
CA VAL A 417 -13.13 -3.50 -27.35
C VAL A 417 -13.93 -3.11 -28.60
N PRO A 418 -14.52 -1.90 -28.67
CA PRO A 418 -15.35 -1.51 -29.80
C PRO A 418 -14.62 -1.65 -31.15
N SER A 419 -15.39 -1.89 -32.22
CA SER A 419 -14.84 -1.88 -33.59
C SER A 419 -14.20 -0.53 -33.91
N GLY A 420 -13.00 -0.52 -34.48
CA GLY A 420 -12.20 0.69 -34.73
C GLY A 420 -11.01 0.84 -33.79
N TYR A 421 -10.98 0.09 -32.69
CA TYR A 421 -9.84 0.05 -31.80
C TYR A 421 -8.80 -0.97 -32.28
N SER A 422 -7.53 -0.57 -32.25
CA SER A 422 -6.40 -1.47 -32.54
C SER A 422 -5.42 -1.53 -31.39
N THR A 423 -4.73 -2.66 -31.25
CA THR A 423 -3.62 -2.78 -30.30
C THR A 423 -2.53 -1.81 -30.72
N THR A 424 -2.21 -0.85 -29.86
CA THR A 424 -1.15 0.13 -30.04
C THR A 424 -0.20 -0.03 -28.87
N VAL A 425 1.06 -0.35 -29.16
CA VAL A 425 2.10 -0.50 -28.13
C VAL A 425 2.99 0.72 -28.21
N ILE A 426 3.28 1.32 -27.07
CA ILE A 426 4.16 2.48 -26.98
C ILE A 426 5.31 2.11 -26.05
N PHE A 427 6.52 2.18 -26.58
CA PHE A 427 7.76 2.02 -25.85
C PHE A 427 8.50 3.35 -25.80
N LEU A 428 8.94 3.74 -24.60
CA LEU A 428 9.79 4.90 -24.39
C LEU A 428 11.06 4.44 -23.65
N LYS A 429 12.20 4.52 -24.32
CA LYS A 429 13.48 4.18 -23.71
C LYS A 429 13.96 5.31 -22.83
N LYS A 430 14.15 5.00 -21.55
CA LYS A 430 14.76 5.92 -20.58
C LYS A 430 15.25 5.15 -19.37
N ASP A 431 16.49 5.41 -18.99
CA ASP A 431 17.01 4.95 -17.72
C ASP A 431 16.43 5.83 -16.60
N THR A 432 15.78 5.19 -15.65
CA THR A 432 15.12 5.81 -14.50
C THR A 432 15.73 5.32 -13.20
N GLN A 433 15.67 6.14 -12.16
CA GLN A 433 16.01 5.77 -10.80
C GLN A 433 14.81 5.16 -10.06
N PRO A 434 15.04 4.42 -8.97
CA PRO A 434 13.95 3.96 -8.10
C PRO A 434 13.03 5.10 -7.66
N GLY A 435 11.73 4.84 -7.66
CA GLY A 435 10.72 5.85 -7.34
C GLY A 435 10.41 6.80 -8.50
N GLN A 436 11.21 6.82 -9.56
CA GLN A 436 10.85 7.53 -10.78
C GLN A 436 9.89 6.69 -11.63
N ASN A 437 8.87 7.36 -12.15
CA ASN A 437 7.80 6.75 -12.93
C ASN A 437 7.61 7.53 -14.23
N LEU A 438 7.34 6.81 -15.32
CA LEU A 438 7.04 7.43 -16.60
C LEU A 438 5.56 7.38 -16.93
N PHE A 439 5.11 8.51 -17.43
CA PHE A 439 3.80 8.70 -18.03
C PHE A 439 4.00 9.18 -19.47
N ILE A 440 2.97 8.97 -20.28
CA ILE A 440 2.82 9.65 -21.56
C ILE A 440 1.56 10.49 -21.53
N ARG A 441 1.64 11.60 -22.25
CA ARG A 441 0.49 12.41 -22.63
C ARG A 441 0.51 12.59 -24.13
N GLY A 442 -0.64 12.61 -24.77
CA GLY A 442 -0.68 12.53 -26.22
C GLY A 442 -2.05 12.83 -26.78
N GLY A 443 -2.18 12.79 -28.09
CA GLY A 443 -3.44 13.07 -28.77
C GLY A 443 -3.23 13.56 -30.18
N THR A 444 -4.19 14.29 -30.73
CA THR A 444 -4.13 14.84 -32.08
C THR A 444 -4.13 16.37 -32.07
N SER A 445 -3.18 16.97 -31.35
CA SER A 445 -3.11 18.44 -31.26
C SER A 445 -2.82 19.09 -32.60
N SER A 446 -2.00 18.44 -33.44
CA SER A 446 -1.59 18.91 -34.75
C SER A 446 -2.78 19.02 -35.74
N SER A 447 -3.65 18.00 -35.80
CA SER A 447 -4.87 18.04 -36.65
C SER A 447 -5.85 19.16 -36.26
N HIS A 448 -5.78 19.61 -35.01
CA HIS A 448 -6.65 20.65 -34.46
C HIS A 448 -5.97 22.03 -34.36
N ASN A 449 -4.81 22.23 -35.00
CA ASN A 449 -4.01 23.47 -34.91
C ASN A 449 -3.70 23.87 -33.46
N GLY A 450 -3.43 22.90 -32.59
CA GLY A 450 -3.16 23.09 -31.17
C GLY A 450 -4.37 23.49 -30.32
N LYS A 451 -5.59 23.44 -30.88
CA LYS A 451 -6.84 23.80 -30.17
C LYS A 451 -7.44 22.62 -29.41
N CYS A 452 -6.65 22.02 -28.53
CA CYS A 452 -7.16 21.03 -27.59
C CYS A 452 -7.89 21.75 -26.45
N SER A 453 -8.76 21.03 -25.75
CA SER A 453 -9.39 21.56 -24.55
C SER A 453 -8.33 21.98 -23.53
N THR A 454 -8.56 23.13 -22.89
CA THR A 454 -7.74 23.54 -21.75
C THR A 454 -8.27 22.82 -20.52
N GLY A 455 -7.57 21.77 -20.11
CA GLY A 455 -7.89 21.01 -18.92
C GLY A 455 -7.74 21.77 -17.59
N PRO A 456 -7.91 21.06 -16.45
CA PRO A 456 -8.07 19.61 -16.37
C PRO A 456 -9.52 19.12 -16.59
N TYR A 457 -9.66 17.81 -16.82
CA TYR A 457 -10.90 17.03 -16.81
C TYR A 457 -11.87 17.30 -17.97
N GLN A 458 -11.39 17.78 -19.11
CA GLN A 458 -12.19 18.04 -20.31
C GLN A 458 -12.07 16.94 -21.38
N GLN A 459 -11.34 15.85 -21.11
CA GLN A 459 -10.99 14.79 -22.06
C GLN A 459 -12.19 14.24 -22.84
N SER A 460 -13.31 14.00 -22.16
CA SER A 460 -14.54 13.48 -22.80
C SER A 460 -15.13 14.39 -23.90
N SER A 461 -14.75 15.66 -23.90
CA SER A 461 -15.16 16.67 -24.89
C SER A 461 -13.99 17.24 -25.70
N ASP A 462 -12.76 16.86 -25.37
CA ASP A 462 -11.56 17.33 -26.06
C ASP A 462 -11.47 16.70 -27.46
N PRO A 463 -11.49 17.50 -28.53
CA PRO A 463 -11.34 16.97 -29.88
C PRO A 463 -9.96 16.31 -30.11
N CYS A 464 -8.94 16.66 -29.31
CA CYS A 464 -7.61 16.08 -29.41
C CYS A 464 -7.45 14.74 -28.70
N ALA A 465 -8.29 14.43 -27.72
CA ALA A 465 -8.17 13.24 -26.89
C ALA A 465 -8.53 11.98 -27.68
N ILE A 466 -7.76 10.91 -27.48
CA ILE A 466 -7.99 9.63 -28.14
C ILE A 466 -8.46 8.62 -27.10
N PRO A 467 -9.67 8.05 -27.24
CA PRO A 467 -10.13 6.99 -26.36
C PRO A 467 -9.18 5.77 -26.35
N ILE A 468 -8.87 5.28 -25.17
CA ILE A 468 -8.00 4.12 -24.92
C ILE A 468 -8.63 3.14 -23.91
N TYR A 469 -8.20 1.89 -23.99
CA TYR A 469 -8.32 0.92 -22.91
C TYR A 469 -6.96 0.30 -22.65
N HIS A 470 -6.59 0.19 -21.37
CA HIS A 470 -5.37 -0.52 -20.99
C HIS A 470 -5.51 -2.02 -21.25
N ASN A 471 -4.51 -2.57 -21.93
CA ASN A 471 -4.36 -4.00 -22.18
C ASN A 471 -2.94 -4.48 -21.82
N THR A 472 -2.21 -3.69 -21.04
CA THR A 472 -0.91 -4.07 -20.48
C THR A 472 -1.12 -5.08 -19.35
N THR A 473 -0.44 -6.21 -19.44
CA THR A 473 -0.40 -7.21 -18.38
C THR A 473 0.90 -7.06 -17.61
N VAL A 474 0.83 -6.71 -16.33
CA VAL A 474 1.99 -6.63 -15.45
C VAL A 474 1.78 -7.46 -14.18
N PRO A 475 2.84 -8.06 -13.61
CA PRO A 475 2.75 -8.69 -12.30
C PRO A 475 2.46 -7.67 -11.20
N PHE A 476 1.93 -8.14 -10.07
CA PHE A 476 1.53 -7.31 -8.92
C PHE A 476 2.62 -6.37 -8.39
N VAL A 477 3.90 -6.68 -8.63
CA VAL A 477 5.02 -5.81 -8.24
C VAL A 477 5.00 -4.43 -8.92
N TYR A 478 4.22 -4.27 -9.98
CA TYR A 478 3.93 -2.99 -10.66
C TYR A 478 2.59 -2.39 -10.19
N ALA A 479 2.43 -2.29 -8.88
CA ALA A 479 1.21 -1.78 -8.27
C ALA A 479 0.92 -0.34 -8.68
N GLU A 480 1.95 0.44 -8.98
CA GLU A 480 1.92 1.80 -9.52
C GLU A 480 1.12 1.86 -10.81
N TYR A 481 1.57 1.11 -11.83
CA TYR A 481 0.88 1.01 -13.11
C TYR A 481 -0.56 0.52 -12.91
N LEU A 482 -0.74 -0.57 -12.15
CA LEU A 482 -2.07 -1.17 -11.92
C LEU A 482 -3.04 -0.22 -11.22
N SER A 483 -2.53 0.72 -10.42
CA SER A 483 -3.36 1.69 -9.72
C SER A 483 -3.65 2.91 -10.60
N TRP A 484 -2.62 3.51 -11.22
CA TRP A 484 -2.79 4.70 -12.08
C TRP A 484 -3.48 4.42 -13.41
N SER A 485 -3.45 3.19 -13.94
CA SER A 485 -4.12 2.86 -15.20
C SER A 485 -5.63 2.67 -15.05
N GLN A 486 -6.15 2.62 -13.81
CA GLN A 486 -7.58 2.48 -13.58
C GLN A 486 -8.26 3.77 -14.00
N GLN A 487 -9.32 3.68 -14.80
CA GLN A 487 -10.06 4.85 -15.29
C GLN A 487 -9.19 5.88 -16.03
N ASP A 488 -8.08 5.42 -16.62
CA ASP A 488 -7.36 6.13 -17.68
C ASP A 488 -7.98 5.68 -19.02
N ASN A 489 -8.88 6.51 -19.52
CA ASN A 489 -9.77 6.24 -20.65
C ASN A 489 -9.36 7.02 -21.91
N TYR A 490 -8.48 8.02 -21.79
CA TYR A 490 -8.03 8.85 -22.89
C TYR A 490 -6.52 9.02 -22.88
N LEU A 491 -5.92 8.91 -24.07
CA LEU A 491 -4.63 9.52 -24.30
C LEU A 491 -4.89 11.01 -24.61
N ASP A 492 -4.50 11.88 -23.68
CA ASP A 492 -4.70 13.33 -23.74
C ASP A 492 -3.47 14.14 -23.27
N PHE A 493 -3.50 15.47 -23.44
CA PHE A 493 -2.44 16.39 -22.98
C PHE A 493 -2.73 17.08 -21.62
N GLU A 494 -3.96 16.98 -21.11
CA GLU A 494 -4.43 17.60 -19.86
C GLU A 494 -3.81 16.94 -18.62
N GLY A 495 -3.59 15.61 -18.66
CA GLY A 495 -2.98 14.83 -17.59
C GLY A 495 -3.94 13.85 -16.95
N ALA A 496 -4.00 13.85 -15.62
CA ALA A 496 -4.90 12.92 -14.92
C ALA A 496 -6.36 13.14 -15.29
N GLU A 497 -7.12 12.05 -15.41
CA GLU A 497 -8.58 12.13 -15.48
C GLU A 497 -9.22 12.21 -14.09
N ILE A 498 -10.42 12.78 -14.03
CA ILE A 498 -11.12 13.06 -12.75
C ILE A 498 -11.37 11.80 -11.91
N LYS A 499 -11.45 10.64 -12.56
CA LYS A 499 -11.64 9.34 -11.92
C LYS A 499 -10.42 8.42 -12.01
N GLN A 500 -9.33 8.89 -12.61
CA GLN A 500 -8.15 8.07 -12.78
C GLN A 500 -7.63 7.61 -11.41
N GLY A 501 -7.24 6.35 -11.32
CA GLY A 501 -6.79 5.75 -10.09
C GLY A 501 -5.55 6.43 -9.53
N THR A 502 -5.31 6.25 -8.24
CA THR A 502 -4.16 6.81 -7.53
C THR A 502 -3.31 5.69 -6.99
N HIS A 503 -1.99 5.88 -6.96
CA HIS A 503 -1.08 4.96 -6.32
C HIS A 503 -0.59 5.57 -5.01
N ASP A 504 -0.92 4.92 -3.89
CA ASP A 504 -0.62 5.43 -2.55
C ASP A 504 -1.06 6.91 -2.38
N GLY A 505 -2.21 7.27 -2.96
CA GLY A 505 -2.77 8.63 -2.95
C GLY A 505 -2.14 9.62 -3.94
N ALA A 506 -1.03 9.29 -4.59
CA ALA A 506 -0.47 10.14 -5.65
C ALA A 506 -1.34 10.06 -6.91
N ALA A 507 -1.73 11.21 -7.45
CA ALA A 507 -2.40 11.31 -8.74
C ALA A 507 -1.45 10.89 -9.87
N ALA A 508 -2.02 10.33 -10.94
CA ALA A 508 -1.27 10.08 -12.17
C ALA A 508 -0.86 11.41 -12.83
N PHE A 509 0.13 11.37 -13.72
CA PHE A 509 0.49 12.51 -14.57
C PHE A 509 0.08 12.31 -16.03
N GLY A 510 -0.88 11.42 -16.31
CA GLY A 510 -1.32 10.99 -17.64
C GLY A 510 -1.38 9.48 -17.71
N THR A 511 -1.16 8.91 -18.90
CA THR A 511 -1.16 7.45 -19.07
C THR A 511 0.12 6.83 -18.51
N PRO A 512 0.05 5.97 -17.48
CA PRO A 512 1.23 5.37 -16.88
C PRO A 512 1.87 4.35 -17.81
N LEU A 513 3.20 4.27 -17.77
CA LEU A 513 3.97 3.20 -18.39
C LEU A 513 4.48 2.23 -17.33
N ALA A 514 4.71 0.98 -17.72
CA ALA A 514 5.40 -0.02 -16.89
C ALA A 514 6.79 -0.32 -17.45
N TYR A 515 7.78 -0.44 -16.58
CA TYR A 515 9.12 -0.88 -17.01
C TYR A 515 9.06 -2.28 -17.63
N SER A 516 9.87 -2.51 -18.66
CA SER A 516 9.88 -3.76 -19.41
C SER A 516 11.26 -4.19 -19.89
N THR A 517 11.41 -5.50 -20.15
CA THR A 517 12.60 -6.11 -20.76
C THR A 517 12.21 -7.21 -21.75
N ASN A 518 13.16 -7.59 -22.60
CA ASN A 518 13.06 -8.72 -23.52
C ASN A 518 13.61 -10.05 -22.93
N ASP A 519 14.10 -10.02 -21.69
CA ASP A 519 14.54 -11.22 -20.96
C ASP A 519 13.33 -11.99 -20.42
N ASN A 520 13.04 -13.16 -21.00
CA ASN A 520 11.88 -13.99 -20.65
C ASN A 520 11.94 -14.67 -19.28
N THR A 521 13.05 -14.50 -18.55
CA THR A 521 13.19 -14.98 -17.17
C THR A 521 12.93 -13.90 -16.13
N ALA A 522 12.89 -12.63 -16.58
CA ALA A 522 12.71 -11.46 -15.73
C ALA A 522 11.22 -11.24 -15.39
N VAL A 523 10.92 -10.67 -14.23
CA VAL A 523 9.54 -10.35 -13.83
C VAL A 523 8.96 -9.19 -14.68
N GLU A 524 9.86 -8.41 -15.26
CA GLU A 524 9.62 -7.27 -16.14
C GLU A 524 9.43 -7.70 -17.61
N TYR A 525 9.47 -9.01 -17.90
CA TYR A 525 9.33 -9.51 -19.27
C TYR A 525 7.99 -9.07 -19.89
N GLN A 526 8.08 -8.51 -21.09
CA GLN A 526 6.90 -8.19 -21.89
C GLN A 526 7.04 -8.79 -23.28
N PRO A 527 6.03 -9.52 -23.80
CA PRO A 527 6.15 -10.24 -25.07
C PRO A 527 6.32 -9.31 -26.27
N TYR A 528 5.86 -8.05 -26.18
CA TYR A 528 6.06 -7.04 -27.21
C TYR A 528 7.46 -6.41 -27.20
N ASN A 529 8.22 -6.55 -26.10
CA ASN A 529 9.55 -5.98 -26.00
C ASN A 529 10.58 -6.95 -26.59
N LYS A 530 11.03 -6.65 -27.81
CA LYS A 530 12.18 -7.29 -28.47
C LYS A 530 13.40 -6.36 -28.56
N TYR A 531 13.31 -5.18 -27.97
CA TYR A 531 14.25 -4.07 -28.17
C TYR A 531 15.32 -3.97 -27.08
N GLY A 532 15.14 -4.68 -25.97
CA GLY A 532 16.11 -4.74 -24.87
C GLY A 532 15.52 -4.28 -23.53
N PRO A 533 16.36 -4.16 -22.49
CA PRO A 533 16.00 -3.51 -21.23
C PRO A 533 15.96 -1.97 -21.39
N GLY A 534 15.50 -1.27 -20.35
CA GLY A 534 15.47 0.20 -20.30
C GLY A 534 14.26 0.83 -20.99
N TYR A 535 13.26 0.03 -21.37
CA TYR A 535 12.05 0.51 -22.03
C TYR A 535 10.86 0.50 -21.08
N TRP A 536 10.19 1.63 -21.00
CA TRP A 536 8.88 1.77 -20.38
C TRP A 536 7.79 1.58 -21.42
N MET A 537 6.71 0.87 -21.07
CA MET A 537 5.73 0.36 -22.01
C MET A 537 4.29 0.56 -21.55
N ALA A 538 3.41 0.90 -22.49
CA ALA A 538 1.98 0.68 -22.39
C ALA A 538 1.47 -0.08 -23.62
N VAL A 539 0.61 -1.07 -23.39
CA VAL A 539 -0.16 -1.78 -24.42
C VAL A 539 -1.59 -1.30 -24.31
N LEU A 540 -2.01 -0.52 -25.30
CA LEU A 540 -3.32 0.12 -25.32
C LEU A 540 -4.16 -0.47 -26.43
N LYS A 541 -5.47 -0.53 -26.21
CA LYS A 541 -6.46 -0.61 -27.28
C LYS A 541 -6.89 0.81 -27.56
N MET A 542 -6.61 1.32 -28.74
CA MET A 542 -6.78 2.74 -29.06
C MET A 542 -7.72 2.92 -30.24
N ASP A 543 -8.68 3.85 -30.16
CA ASP A 543 -9.58 4.19 -31.25
C ASP A 543 -8.83 4.90 -32.38
N CYS A 544 -8.39 4.13 -33.39
CA CYS A 544 -7.61 4.67 -34.49
C CYS A 544 -8.41 5.59 -35.42
N SER A 545 -9.74 5.64 -35.30
CA SER A 545 -10.56 6.60 -36.06
C SER A 545 -10.36 8.05 -35.59
N LYS A 546 -9.83 8.23 -34.37
CA LYS A 546 -9.49 9.53 -33.78
C LYS A 546 -8.05 9.94 -34.05
N ALA A 547 -7.22 9.05 -34.61
CA ALA A 547 -5.87 9.39 -35.04
C ALA A 547 -5.89 10.13 -36.39
N GLU A 548 -4.98 11.07 -36.58
CA GLU A 548 -4.85 11.84 -37.81
C GLU A 548 -4.19 10.98 -38.89
N GLN A 549 -5.01 10.45 -39.81
CA GLN A 549 -4.56 9.50 -40.85
C GLN A 549 -3.80 8.31 -40.23
N GLY A 550 -4.23 7.87 -39.05
CA GLY A 550 -3.59 6.79 -38.29
C GLY A 550 -2.38 7.22 -37.45
N TRP A 551 -1.99 8.49 -37.44
CA TRP A 551 -0.89 9.02 -36.63
C TRP A 551 -1.40 9.89 -35.47
N PHE A 552 -0.66 9.91 -34.37
CA PHE A 552 -0.97 10.70 -33.18
C PHE A 552 0.33 11.11 -32.46
N GLU A 553 0.22 12.08 -31.57
CA GLU A 553 1.34 12.62 -30.82
C GLU A 553 1.43 11.97 -29.44
N VAL A 554 2.65 11.79 -28.94
CA VAL A 554 2.93 11.41 -27.56
C VAL A 554 4.14 12.17 -27.05
N LYS A 555 4.12 12.54 -25.77
CA LYS A 555 5.23 13.18 -25.09
C LYS A 555 5.43 12.53 -23.72
N GLY A 556 6.68 12.21 -23.42
CA GLY A 556 7.09 11.64 -22.15
C GLY A 556 7.00 12.64 -21.00
N TYR A 557 6.56 12.16 -19.84
CA TYR A 557 6.57 12.89 -18.58
C TYR A 557 7.15 11.97 -17.49
N GLU A 558 8.18 12.43 -16.79
CA GLU A 558 8.76 11.73 -15.65
C GLU A 558 8.34 12.40 -14.34
N SER A 559 7.88 11.58 -13.41
CA SER A 559 7.60 11.94 -12.02
C SER A 559 8.63 11.28 -11.10
N PRO A 560 9.04 11.92 -9.98
CA PRO A 560 8.56 13.22 -9.49
C PRO A 560 9.36 14.45 -9.96
N ASP A 561 10.60 14.29 -10.47
CA ASP A 561 11.57 15.41 -10.47
C ASP A 561 11.89 16.04 -11.84
N ILE A 562 11.77 15.30 -12.95
CA ILE A 562 12.20 15.80 -14.28
C ILE A 562 11.07 16.51 -15.03
N GLY A 563 9.82 16.02 -14.93
CA GLY A 563 8.69 16.55 -15.70
C GLY A 563 8.74 16.17 -17.18
N TRP A 564 8.36 17.09 -18.06
CA TRP A 564 8.27 16.85 -19.50
C TRP A 564 9.63 16.56 -20.16
N GLU A 565 9.65 15.66 -21.14
CA GLU A 565 10.78 15.60 -22.08
C GLU A 565 10.91 16.90 -22.90
N GLY A 566 12.10 17.14 -23.44
CA GLY A 566 12.34 18.29 -24.32
C GLY A 566 11.53 18.23 -25.63
N ASP A 567 11.47 19.36 -26.35
CA ASP A 567 10.83 19.40 -27.67
C ASP A 567 11.64 18.60 -28.70
N ILE A 568 10.95 17.71 -29.41
CA ILE A 568 11.54 16.78 -30.38
C ILE A 568 11.05 17.14 -31.78
N LYS A 569 11.95 17.16 -32.76
CA LYS A 569 11.59 17.26 -34.18
C LYS A 569 11.71 15.89 -34.82
N GLN A 570 10.66 15.09 -34.71
CA GLN A 570 10.68 13.73 -35.21
C GLN A 570 10.66 13.70 -36.75
N GLY A 571 11.58 12.94 -37.35
CA GLY A 571 11.62 12.69 -38.79
C GLY A 571 10.82 11.46 -39.21
N SER A 572 11.21 10.84 -40.33
CA SER A 572 10.63 9.56 -40.76
C SER A 572 11.05 8.43 -39.82
N CYS A 573 10.10 7.65 -39.33
CA CYS A 573 10.37 6.47 -38.52
C CYS A 573 10.80 5.28 -39.37
N THR A 574 11.69 4.48 -38.81
CA THR A 574 12.11 3.18 -39.38
C THR A 574 11.11 2.09 -38.97
N GLY A 575 11.35 0.84 -39.37
CA GLY A 575 10.49 -0.31 -39.02
C GLY A 575 9.55 -0.75 -40.15
N GLY A 576 8.90 -1.89 -39.96
CA GLY A 576 8.13 -2.57 -41.02
C GLY A 576 6.90 -1.79 -41.50
N VAL A 577 6.34 -0.92 -40.66
CA VAL A 577 5.19 -0.06 -41.01
C VAL A 577 5.44 1.41 -40.69
N GLY A 578 6.73 1.79 -40.62
CA GLY A 578 7.22 3.16 -40.43
C GLY A 578 6.95 4.08 -41.61
N GLY A 579 7.64 5.23 -41.63
CA GLY A 579 7.42 6.30 -42.60
C GLY A 579 7.30 7.67 -41.94
N SER A 580 6.84 8.64 -42.72
CA SER A 580 6.64 10.03 -42.26
C SER A 580 5.18 10.27 -41.92
N ALA A 581 4.95 10.95 -40.80
CA ALA A 581 3.63 11.46 -40.44
C ALA A 581 3.21 12.59 -41.40
N PRO A 582 1.90 12.84 -41.57
CA PRO A 582 1.40 13.90 -42.46
C PRO A 582 1.54 15.32 -41.88
N PHE A 583 2.06 15.46 -40.66
CA PHE A 583 2.26 16.72 -39.95
C PHE A 583 3.61 16.74 -39.24
N SER A 584 4.03 17.93 -38.79
CA SER A 584 5.19 18.12 -37.91
C SER A 584 4.71 18.38 -36.50
N SER A 585 5.41 17.82 -35.52
CA SER A 585 5.14 18.00 -34.10
C SER A 585 6.43 18.31 -33.34
N ILE A 586 6.28 18.92 -32.17
CA ILE A 586 7.33 19.06 -31.13
C ILE A 586 7.37 17.85 -30.19
N ASN A 587 6.51 16.87 -30.41
CA ASN A 587 6.35 15.64 -29.63
C ASN A 587 6.80 14.45 -30.48
N HIS A 588 6.91 13.27 -29.86
CA HIS A 588 6.99 12.04 -30.64
C HIS A 588 5.70 11.82 -31.44
N VAL A 589 5.82 11.22 -32.62
CA VAL A 589 4.68 10.90 -33.48
C VAL A 589 4.58 9.39 -33.65
N ALA A 590 3.50 8.82 -33.13
CA ALA A 590 3.21 7.40 -33.11
C ALA A 590 2.12 7.05 -34.13
N LYS A 591 2.06 5.78 -34.51
CA LYS A 591 1.07 5.22 -35.41
C LYS A 591 0.14 4.29 -34.64
N CYS A 592 -1.16 4.51 -34.77
CA CYS A 592 -2.19 3.69 -34.14
C CYS A 592 -2.23 2.30 -34.78
N GLY A 593 -2.44 1.26 -33.96
CA GLY A 593 -2.43 -0.14 -34.42
C GLY A 593 -1.03 -0.72 -34.66
N ALA A 594 0.01 -0.07 -34.15
CA ALA A 594 1.41 -0.45 -34.34
C ALA A 594 2.19 -0.51 -33.02
N VAL A 595 3.39 -1.08 -33.06
CA VAL A 595 4.39 -1.00 -32.00
C VAL A 595 5.29 0.19 -32.29
N ASN A 596 5.21 1.21 -31.44
CA ASN A 596 5.92 2.47 -31.56
C ASN A 596 7.04 2.51 -30.52
N VAL A 597 8.27 2.76 -30.96
CA VAL A 597 9.45 2.73 -30.11
C VAL A 597 10.19 4.04 -30.20
N PHE A 598 10.35 4.68 -29.05
CA PHE A 598 10.97 5.99 -28.90
C PHE A 598 12.13 5.93 -27.91
N THR A 599 12.96 6.95 -27.95
CA THR A 599 14.01 7.18 -26.95
C THR A 599 13.84 8.59 -26.43
N TRP A 600 13.84 8.75 -25.11
CA TRP A 600 13.68 10.03 -24.44
C TRP A 600 14.65 11.08 -25.00
N GLU A 601 14.16 12.30 -25.22
CA GLU A 601 14.94 13.43 -25.77
C GLU A 601 15.58 13.18 -27.16
N SER A 602 15.08 12.20 -27.92
CA SER A 602 15.62 11.84 -29.23
C SER A 602 14.56 11.85 -30.32
N ALA A 603 14.91 12.31 -31.52
CA ALA A 603 14.04 12.20 -32.69
C ALA A 603 13.98 10.78 -33.30
N SER A 604 14.69 9.81 -32.72
CA SER A 604 14.72 8.43 -33.21
C SER A 604 13.41 7.70 -32.95
N CYS A 605 12.89 7.02 -33.97
CA CYS A 605 11.70 6.19 -33.84
C CYS A 605 11.74 4.94 -34.72
N ILE A 606 11.11 3.87 -34.21
CA ILE A 606 10.83 2.62 -34.91
C ILE A 606 9.33 2.36 -34.81
N VAL A 607 8.69 2.02 -35.92
CA VAL A 607 7.27 1.66 -35.98
C VAL A 607 7.12 0.32 -36.70
N ASP A 608 6.79 -0.71 -35.93
CA ASP A 608 6.59 -2.08 -36.40
C ASP A 608 5.13 -2.50 -36.32
N SER A 609 4.75 -3.56 -37.03
CA SER A 609 3.43 -4.17 -36.88
C SER A 609 3.22 -4.68 -35.45
N ALA A 610 2.03 -4.43 -34.90
CA ALA A 610 1.62 -4.88 -33.57
C ALA A 610 1.36 -6.38 -33.47
#